data_AF-A0A199V151-F1
#
_entry.id   AF-A0A199V151-F1
#
_cell.length_a   1.000
_cell.length_b   1.000
_cell.length_c   1.000
_cell.angle_alpha   90.00
_cell.angle_beta   90.00
_cell.angle_gamma   90.00
#
_symmetry.space_group_name_H-M   'P 1'
#
loop_
_entity.id
_entity.type
_entity.pdbx_description
1 polymer ?
#
loop_
_entity_poly.entity_id
_entity_poly.type
_entity_poly.pdbx_seq_one_letter_code
_entity_poly.pdbx_strand_id
1 'polypeptide(L)'
;MNNISWEASLPYSSTENGGSIIKGNRVVEPIDSEETPEIPIFHSEQDVVEVKSSSFLMQLPLKWPMWLLGPSILLATGVVPTLWLPLSSVFLGPNIAGVLSLIGLDCIFNMGAMLFLLMADACGRPKESSTSCAVGSQIPLRYKLWNMGASVLGFLVPLVLLFASCKSTLQPHLPFNSFMVLLGPYLLLLSIQMLTEMLTWHWRSPVWLVAPVVYEGYRVLQLMRGISLAGEISAPAWMVESLRGLVTWWILILGIQLMRVAWLAGLPYRSKS
;
A
#
# COMPACT_ATOMS: atom_id res chain seq x y z
N MET A 1 -4.11 -18.84 37.38
CA MET A 1 -4.30 -17.82 38.42
C MET A 1 -3.07 -17.86 39.31
N ASN A 2 -2.09 -17.00 39.04
CA ASN A 2 -0.91 -16.78 39.86
C ASN A 2 -0.96 -15.31 40.29
N ASN A 3 -1.07 -15.04 41.58
CA ASN A 3 -0.78 -13.73 42.14
C ASN A 3 -0.09 -13.97 43.49
N ILE A 4 1.22 -13.73 43.52
CA ILE A 4 2.04 -13.79 44.73
C ILE A 4 2.85 -12.49 44.80
N SER A 5 2.52 -11.71 45.82
CA SER A 5 3.24 -10.70 46.60
C SER A 5 4.63 -10.20 46.19
N TRP A 6 4.87 -8.90 46.41
CA TRP A 6 5.78 -8.47 47.48
C TRP A 6 5.49 -7.00 47.89
N GLU A 7 5.42 -6.79 49.20
CA GLU A 7 5.49 -5.48 49.85
C GLU A 7 6.96 -5.09 50.07
N ALA A 8 7.24 -3.79 50.09
CA ALA A 8 8.40 -3.23 50.78
C ALA A 8 7.93 -2.04 51.63
N SER A 9 8.43 -2.02 52.86
CA SER A 9 7.83 -1.45 54.05
C SER A 9 8.49 -0.14 54.55
N LEU A 10 7.63 0.74 55.11
CA LEU A 10 7.78 1.58 56.34
C LEU A 10 8.68 2.84 56.31
N PRO A 11 8.63 3.79 57.29
CA PRO A 11 7.90 3.79 58.59
C PRO A 11 7.23 5.14 59.02
N TYR A 12 6.63 5.11 60.24
CA TYR A 12 6.16 6.20 61.13
C TYR A 12 4.73 6.72 60.87
N SER A 13 3.71 6.20 61.57
CA SER A 13 3.25 6.55 62.95
C SER A 13 2.70 7.99 63.04
N SER A 14 1.55 8.33 63.63
CA SER A 14 0.74 7.67 64.65
C SER A 14 -0.63 8.38 64.70
N THR A 15 -1.69 7.58 64.59
CA THR A 15 -2.93 7.55 65.40
C THR A 15 -3.66 8.84 65.85
N GLU A 16 -4.97 8.80 65.55
CA GLU A 16 -6.11 9.16 66.45
C GLU A 16 -6.35 10.66 66.71
N ASN A 17 -7.58 11.21 66.80
CA ASN A 17 -8.94 10.70 66.96
C ASN A 17 -9.92 11.87 66.69
N GLY A 18 -11.21 11.58 66.51
CA GLY A 18 -12.28 12.45 67.00
C GLY A 18 -12.83 13.49 66.04
N GLY A 19 -14.03 13.22 65.51
CA GLY A 19 -14.77 14.16 64.68
C GLY A 19 -15.33 15.37 65.44
N SER A 20 -15.70 16.41 64.70
CA SER A 20 -16.94 17.15 64.94
C SER A 20 -17.26 18.04 63.73
N ILE A 21 -18.52 18.00 63.35
CA ILE A 21 -19.19 18.91 62.43
C ILE A 21 -19.41 20.23 63.19
N ILE A 22 -18.87 21.37 62.74
CA ILE A 22 -19.52 22.68 62.97
C ILE A 22 -19.41 23.59 61.74
N LYS A 23 -20.60 24.01 61.33
CA LYS A 23 -21.02 25.04 60.37
C LYS A 23 -20.75 26.43 60.95
N GLY A 24 -20.18 27.36 60.16
CA GLY A 24 -20.01 28.75 60.61
C GLY A 24 -19.67 29.71 59.46
N ASN A 25 -20.62 30.59 59.14
CA ASN A 25 -20.61 31.58 58.08
C ASN A 25 -20.27 32.97 58.68
N ARG A 26 -19.33 33.75 58.10
CA ARG A 26 -19.16 35.24 58.15
C ARG A 26 -17.69 35.57 57.76
N VAL A 27 -17.39 36.19 56.62
CA VAL A 27 -17.60 37.60 56.20
C VAL A 27 -16.74 38.59 57.00
N VAL A 28 -15.59 38.92 56.37
CA VAL A 28 -14.89 40.21 56.20
C VAL A 28 -14.23 40.90 57.40
N GLU A 29 -12.92 41.11 57.27
CA GLU A 29 -12.29 42.42 57.53
C GLU A 29 -11.08 42.64 56.58
N PRO A 30 -10.92 43.84 56.00
CA PRO A 30 -9.85 44.19 55.06
C PRO A 30 -8.67 44.83 55.80
N ILE A 31 -7.43 44.51 55.40
CA ILE A 31 -6.27 45.35 55.72
C ILE A 31 -5.47 45.55 54.43
N ASP A 32 -5.33 46.82 54.10
CA ASP A 32 -4.66 47.41 52.95
C ASP A 32 -3.18 47.72 53.29
N SER A 33 -2.36 47.80 52.23
CA SER A 33 -0.99 48.34 52.13
C SER A 33 0.13 47.43 52.71
N GLU A 34 1.16 46.99 51.97
CA GLU A 34 2.07 47.72 51.09
C GLU A 34 2.81 46.79 50.07
N GLU A 35 2.97 47.31 48.85
CA GLU A 35 4.00 47.14 47.81
C GLU A 35 5.00 45.96 47.83
N THR A 36 4.99 45.10 46.78
CA THR A 36 6.17 44.66 45.98
C THR A 36 5.77 43.80 44.75
N PRO A 37 6.61 43.63 43.71
CA PRO A 37 6.35 44.11 42.35
C PRO A 37 5.80 43.07 41.37
N GLU A 38 5.16 43.59 40.32
CA GLU A 38 4.61 42.88 39.17
C GLU A 38 5.64 41.96 38.49
N ILE A 39 5.28 40.68 38.34
CA ILE A 39 5.99 39.71 37.51
C ILE A 39 5.49 39.91 36.06
N PRO A 40 6.37 40.16 35.07
CA PRO A 40 5.92 40.27 33.69
C PRO A 40 5.44 38.90 33.19
N ILE A 41 4.20 38.88 32.72
CA ILE A 41 3.64 37.78 31.92
C ILE A 41 4.46 37.71 30.63
N PHE A 42 5.41 36.78 30.54
CA PHE A 42 6.03 36.42 29.28
C PHE A 42 5.00 35.67 28.42
N HIS A 43 4.34 36.40 27.53
CA HIS A 43 3.84 35.84 26.28
C HIS A 43 5.04 35.30 25.49
N SER A 44 5.13 33.98 25.36
CA SER A 44 6.00 33.33 24.38
C SER A 44 5.16 32.44 23.46
N GLU A 45 4.36 33.08 22.61
CA GLU A 45 3.71 32.45 21.45
C GLU A 45 4.60 32.47 20.20
N GLN A 46 5.93 32.32 20.37
CA GLN A 46 6.86 32.34 19.24
C GLN A 46 7.56 31.02 18.92
N ASP A 47 7.41 29.95 19.71
CA ASP A 47 8.22 28.73 19.52
C ASP A 47 7.48 27.50 18.98
N VAL A 48 6.23 27.65 18.50
CA VAL A 48 5.46 26.54 17.89
C VAL A 48 5.24 26.73 16.39
N VAL A 49 5.56 27.91 15.83
CA VAL A 49 5.25 28.25 14.43
C VAL A 49 6.43 27.97 13.47
N GLU A 50 7.66 27.86 13.96
CA GLU A 50 8.85 27.76 13.11
C GLU A 50 9.19 26.33 12.61
N VAL A 51 8.69 25.30 13.31
CA VAL A 51 8.86 23.89 12.86
C VAL A 51 7.89 23.54 11.71
N LYS A 52 6.75 24.24 11.62
CA LYS A 52 5.74 24.03 10.58
C LYS A 52 6.06 24.77 9.28
N SER A 53 6.71 25.94 9.37
CA SER A 53 7.06 26.78 8.21
C SER A 53 8.24 26.21 7.40
N SER A 54 9.25 25.65 8.07
CA SER A 54 10.38 24.93 7.47
C SER A 54 9.93 23.69 6.70
N SER A 55 9.01 22.91 7.28
CA SER A 55 8.36 21.78 6.60
C SER A 55 7.49 22.22 5.40
N PHE A 56 6.87 23.40 5.47
CA PHE A 56 5.98 23.91 4.43
C PHE A 56 6.75 24.48 3.22
N LEU A 57 7.81 25.25 3.46
CA LEU A 57 8.66 25.81 2.41
C LEU A 57 9.48 24.73 1.68
N MET A 58 9.83 23.64 2.36
CA MET A 58 10.54 22.50 1.76
C MET A 58 9.60 21.56 0.96
N GLN A 59 8.27 21.59 1.22
CA GLN A 59 7.27 20.76 0.54
C GLN A 59 6.65 21.40 -0.72
N LEU A 60 6.68 22.72 -0.86
CA LEU A 60 6.07 23.42 -2.00
C LEU A 60 6.80 23.23 -3.35
N PRO A 61 8.15 23.29 -3.45
CA PRO A 61 8.84 23.10 -4.73
C PRO A 61 8.93 21.62 -5.14
N LEU A 62 8.77 20.67 -4.21
CA LEU A 62 8.87 19.22 -4.49
C LEU A 62 7.59 18.65 -5.13
N LYS A 63 6.42 19.24 -4.89
CA LYS A 63 5.15 18.77 -5.50
C LYS A 63 5.11 18.99 -7.01
N TRP A 64 5.82 20.01 -7.51
CA TRP A 64 5.81 20.41 -8.93
C TRP A 64 6.47 19.38 -9.87
N PRO A 65 7.56 18.68 -9.48
CA PRO A 65 8.06 17.53 -10.24
C PRO A 65 7.38 16.20 -9.90
N MET A 66 6.56 16.07 -8.85
CA MET A 66 6.06 14.75 -8.42
C MET A 66 5.13 14.06 -9.44
N TRP A 67 4.39 14.83 -10.25
CA TRP A 67 3.57 14.27 -11.33
C TRP A 67 4.40 13.56 -12.40
N LEU A 68 5.65 13.99 -12.62
CA LEU A 68 6.57 13.36 -13.57
C LEU A 68 7.49 12.34 -12.89
N LEU A 69 7.98 12.65 -11.69
CA LEU A 69 8.94 11.83 -10.95
C LEU A 69 8.38 10.45 -10.61
N GLY A 70 7.13 10.37 -10.15
CA GLY A 70 6.47 9.10 -9.84
C GLY A 70 6.40 8.15 -11.05
N PRO A 71 5.78 8.57 -12.17
CA PRO A 71 5.76 7.77 -13.40
C PRO A 71 7.16 7.49 -13.96
N SER A 72 8.12 8.40 -13.80
CA SER A 72 9.51 8.18 -14.22
C SER A 72 10.19 7.06 -13.43
N ILE A 73 9.95 6.97 -12.12
CA ILE A 73 10.43 5.86 -11.28
C ILE A 73 9.83 4.53 -11.75
N LEU A 74 8.52 4.50 -12.02
CA LEU A 74 7.85 3.31 -12.57
C LEU A 74 8.43 2.90 -13.92
N LEU A 75 8.67 3.87 -14.81
CA LEU A 75 9.27 3.62 -16.12
C LEU A 75 10.71 3.10 -15.97
N ALA A 76 11.51 3.75 -15.14
CA ALA A 76 12.89 3.38 -14.90
C ALA A 76 12.99 1.97 -14.30
N THR A 77 12.15 1.62 -13.34
CA THR A 77 12.18 0.29 -12.69
C THR A 77 11.47 -0.79 -13.48
N GLY A 78 10.50 -0.45 -14.33
CA GLY A 78 9.76 -1.41 -15.16
C GLY A 78 10.42 -1.73 -16.50
N VAL A 79 10.96 -0.71 -17.19
CA VAL A 79 11.44 -0.84 -18.58
C VAL A 79 12.96 -0.95 -18.68
N VAL A 80 13.72 -0.22 -17.85
CA VAL A 80 15.19 -0.23 -17.94
C VAL A 80 15.78 -1.62 -17.61
N PRO A 81 15.32 -2.35 -16.58
CA PRO A 81 15.81 -3.70 -16.30
C PRO A 81 15.56 -4.68 -17.46
N THR A 82 14.43 -4.56 -18.17
CA THR A 82 14.14 -5.37 -19.36
C THR A 82 15.01 -5.01 -20.56
N LEU A 83 15.49 -3.77 -20.68
CA LEU A 83 16.38 -3.36 -21.77
C LEU A 83 17.84 -3.76 -21.52
N TRP A 84 18.26 -3.81 -20.24
CA TRP A 84 19.62 -4.15 -19.85
C TRP A 84 19.88 -5.65 -19.72
N LEU A 85 18.82 -6.46 -19.57
CA LEU A 85 18.91 -7.92 -19.56
C LEU A 85 18.35 -8.47 -20.87
N PRO A 86 19.19 -8.71 -21.91
CA PRO A 86 18.73 -9.47 -23.06
C PRO A 86 18.27 -10.84 -22.56
N LEU A 87 16.96 -11.12 -22.68
CA LEU A 87 16.36 -12.36 -22.20
C LEU A 87 17.14 -13.56 -22.72
N SER A 88 17.57 -13.53 -23.98
CA SER A 88 18.41 -14.56 -24.62
C SER A 88 19.76 -14.83 -23.93
N SER A 89 20.34 -13.87 -23.20
CA SER A 89 21.61 -14.03 -22.49
C SER A 89 21.45 -14.65 -21.10
N VAL A 90 20.31 -14.40 -20.45
CA VAL A 90 20.03 -14.90 -19.09
C VAL A 90 19.19 -16.18 -19.10
N PHE A 91 18.45 -16.42 -20.20
CA PHE A 91 17.65 -17.60 -20.43
C PHE A 91 18.43 -18.65 -21.23
N LEU A 92 19.34 -19.39 -20.57
CA LEU A 92 19.89 -20.64 -21.12
C LEU A 92 18.88 -21.81 -21.06
N GLY A 93 17.57 -21.52 -21.10
CA GLY A 93 16.49 -22.48 -20.94
C GLY A 93 15.84 -22.47 -19.54
N PRO A 94 14.93 -23.43 -19.26
CA PRO A 94 14.13 -23.48 -18.03
C PRO A 94 14.96 -23.95 -16.82
N ASN A 95 15.87 -23.09 -16.36
CA ASN A 95 16.76 -23.33 -15.23
C ASN A 95 16.45 -22.37 -14.06
N ILE A 96 16.88 -22.72 -12.87
CA ILE A 96 16.72 -21.97 -11.62
C ILE A 96 17.30 -20.56 -11.75
N ALA A 97 18.44 -20.40 -12.43
CA ALA A 97 19.04 -19.08 -12.68
C ALA A 97 18.13 -18.17 -13.52
N GLY A 98 17.46 -18.72 -14.54
CA GLY A 98 16.49 -17.98 -15.35
C GLY A 98 15.25 -17.58 -14.54
N VAL A 99 14.73 -18.49 -13.72
CA VAL A 99 13.63 -18.19 -12.77
C VAL A 99 14.03 -17.07 -11.81
N LEU A 100 15.21 -17.17 -11.20
CA LEU A 100 15.70 -16.21 -10.21
C LEU A 100 15.95 -14.83 -10.85
N SER A 101 16.44 -14.78 -12.08
CA SER A 101 16.60 -13.53 -12.82
C SER A 101 15.27 -12.85 -13.13
N LEU A 102 14.27 -13.61 -13.60
CA LEU A 102 12.92 -13.09 -13.86
C LEU A 102 12.28 -12.55 -12.57
N ILE A 103 12.41 -13.28 -11.46
CA ILE A 103 11.94 -12.83 -10.15
C ILE A 103 12.69 -11.56 -9.72
N GLY A 104 14.01 -11.51 -9.89
CA GLY A 104 14.82 -10.34 -9.55
C GLY A 104 14.40 -9.09 -10.34
N LEU A 105 14.13 -9.25 -11.62
CA LEU A 105 13.62 -8.18 -12.48
C LEU A 105 12.26 -7.66 -11.97
N ASP A 106 11.34 -8.58 -11.66
CA ASP A 106 10.02 -8.19 -11.18
C ASP A 106 10.07 -7.62 -9.75
N CYS A 107 11.05 -8.02 -8.93
CA CYS A 107 11.32 -7.38 -7.64
C CYS A 107 11.76 -5.92 -7.81
N ILE A 108 12.60 -5.59 -8.79
CA ILE A 108 12.98 -4.20 -9.08
C ILE A 108 11.75 -3.37 -9.43
N PHE A 109 10.88 -3.88 -10.30
CA PHE A 109 9.60 -3.24 -10.59
C PHE A 109 8.76 -3.05 -9.33
N ASN A 110 8.61 -4.09 -8.51
CA ASN A 110 7.81 -4.02 -7.27
C ASN A 110 8.33 -2.95 -6.30
N MET A 111 9.66 -2.81 -6.15
CA MET A 111 10.27 -1.75 -5.35
C MET A 111 9.92 -0.36 -5.90
N GLY A 112 10.02 -0.18 -7.22
CA GLY A 112 9.61 1.07 -7.88
C GLY A 112 8.12 1.37 -7.75
N ALA A 113 7.26 0.36 -7.87
CA ALA A 113 5.83 0.49 -7.71
C ALA A 113 5.45 0.88 -6.27
N MET A 114 6.06 0.26 -5.26
CA MET A 114 5.85 0.66 -3.86
C MET A 114 6.29 2.10 -3.62
N LEU A 115 7.45 2.51 -4.14
CA LEU A 115 7.92 3.89 -4.01
C LEU A 115 6.95 4.87 -4.68
N PHE A 116 6.48 4.56 -5.89
CA PHE A 116 5.46 5.34 -6.59
C PHE A 116 4.16 5.47 -5.78
N LEU A 117 3.66 4.36 -5.23
CA LEU A 117 2.42 4.36 -4.44
C LEU A 117 2.57 5.15 -3.14
N LEU A 118 3.73 5.08 -2.48
CA LEU A 118 4.02 5.89 -1.29
C LEU A 118 4.08 7.39 -1.61
N MET A 119 4.71 7.76 -2.73
CA MET A 119 4.72 9.16 -3.19
C MET A 119 3.30 9.65 -3.52
N ALA A 120 2.50 8.82 -4.21
CA ALA A 120 1.12 9.14 -4.53
C ALA A 120 0.23 9.23 -3.29
N ASP A 121 0.46 8.38 -2.27
CA ASP A 121 -0.23 8.45 -0.97
C ASP A 121 0.10 9.77 -0.25
N ALA A 122 1.38 10.14 -0.18
CA ALA A 122 1.82 11.40 0.42
C ALA A 122 1.26 12.64 -0.30
N CYS A 123 1.06 12.56 -1.62
CA CYS A 123 0.43 13.63 -2.40
C CYS A 123 -1.08 13.71 -2.20
N GLY A 124 -1.75 12.56 -2.08
CA GLY A 124 -3.20 12.44 -2.06
C GLY A 124 -3.84 12.63 -0.68
N ARG A 125 -3.06 12.57 0.42
CA ARG A 125 -3.62 12.79 1.77
C ARG A 125 -4.05 14.25 1.95
N PRO A 126 -5.31 14.51 2.34
CA PRO A 126 -5.77 15.86 2.63
C PRO A 126 -5.00 16.43 3.82
N LYS A 127 -4.50 17.67 3.68
CA LYS A 127 -3.83 18.39 4.77
C LYS A 127 -4.90 18.75 5.81
N GLU A 128 -4.68 18.36 7.05
CA GLU A 128 -5.64 18.49 8.17
C GLU A 128 -6.18 19.93 8.31
N SER A 129 -7.40 20.19 7.80
CA SER A 129 -8.26 21.34 8.18
C SER A 129 -9.57 21.51 7.39
N SER A 130 -10.03 20.56 6.58
CA SER A 130 -11.36 20.67 5.92
C SER A 130 -12.30 19.53 6.31
N THR A 131 -13.03 19.75 7.41
CA THR A 131 -14.05 18.89 8.02
C THR A 131 -15.29 18.64 7.13
N SER A 132 -15.22 18.84 5.80
CA SER A 132 -16.38 18.68 4.91
C SER A 132 -16.20 17.64 3.79
N CYS A 133 -15.07 16.94 3.70
CA CYS A 133 -14.84 15.93 2.66
C CYS A 133 -14.43 14.54 3.22
N ALA A 134 -14.98 14.14 4.37
CA ALA A 134 -14.80 12.80 4.92
C ALA A 134 -15.63 11.70 4.21
N VAL A 135 -16.39 12.08 3.18
CA VAL A 135 -17.31 11.19 2.44
C VAL A 135 -16.58 10.31 1.39
N GLY A 136 -15.34 10.66 1.01
CA GLY A 136 -14.59 9.94 -0.05
C GLY A 136 -13.66 8.80 0.41
N SER A 137 -13.52 8.55 1.72
CA SER A 137 -12.51 7.61 2.27
C SER A 137 -12.99 6.15 2.37
N GLN A 138 -14.29 5.89 2.24
CA GLN A 138 -14.81 4.53 2.33
C GLN A 138 -14.79 3.83 0.97
N ILE A 139 -13.85 2.90 0.84
CA ILE A 139 -13.72 2.03 -0.33
C ILE A 139 -14.98 1.14 -0.41
N PRO A 140 -15.74 1.20 -1.52
CA PRO A 140 -16.99 0.45 -1.64
C PRO A 140 -16.78 -1.05 -1.47
N LEU A 141 -17.61 -1.72 -0.66
CA LEU A 141 -17.48 -3.17 -0.41
C LEU A 141 -17.64 -4.00 -1.70
N ARG A 142 -18.54 -3.57 -2.60
CA ARG A 142 -18.70 -4.18 -3.94
C ARG A 142 -17.41 -4.15 -4.75
N TYR A 143 -16.66 -3.05 -4.65
CA TYR A 143 -15.37 -2.92 -5.31
C TYR A 143 -14.35 -3.92 -4.74
N LYS A 144 -14.23 -3.98 -3.40
CA LYS A 144 -13.30 -4.91 -2.72
C LYS A 144 -13.57 -6.36 -3.10
N LEU A 145 -14.83 -6.78 -3.04
CA LEU A 145 -15.23 -8.14 -3.39
C LEU A 145 -14.94 -8.46 -4.85
N TRP A 146 -15.26 -7.56 -5.77
CA TRP A 146 -14.96 -7.76 -7.19
C TRP A 146 -13.45 -7.90 -7.42
N ASN A 147 -12.66 -7.00 -6.85
CA ASN A 147 -11.23 -6.99 -7.07
C ASN A 147 -10.52 -8.21 -6.48
N MET A 148 -10.85 -8.56 -5.22
CA MET A 148 -10.35 -9.79 -4.60
C MET A 148 -10.83 -11.03 -5.36
N GLY A 149 -12.09 -11.07 -5.77
CA GLY A 149 -12.64 -12.19 -6.54
C GLY A 149 -11.88 -12.41 -7.85
N ALA A 150 -11.63 -11.34 -8.61
CA ALA A 150 -10.85 -11.40 -9.84
C ALA A 150 -9.40 -11.86 -9.59
N SER A 151 -8.77 -11.38 -8.51
CA SER A 151 -7.41 -11.76 -8.13
C SER A 151 -7.30 -13.20 -7.67
N VAL A 152 -8.22 -13.67 -6.83
CA VAL A 152 -8.28 -15.07 -6.38
C VAL A 152 -8.53 -16.00 -7.56
N LEU A 153 -9.45 -15.65 -8.46
CA LEU A 153 -9.71 -16.46 -9.66
C LEU A 153 -8.46 -16.52 -10.56
N GLY A 154 -7.81 -15.39 -10.79
CA GLY A 154 -6.56 -15.32 -11.56
C GLY A 154 -5.38 -16.06 -10.90
N PHE A 155 -5.42 -16.30 -9.59
CA PHE A 155 -4.44 -17.09 -8.86
C PHE A 155 -4.74 -18.58 -8.92
N LEU A 156 -6.01 -18.96 -8.78
CA LEU A 156 -6.46 -20.36 -8.78
C LEU A 156 -6.28 -21.03 -10.14
N VAL A 157 -6.55 -20.33 -11.25
CA VAL A 157 -6.46 -20.91 -12.61
C VAL A 157 -5.07 -21.52 -12.89
N PRO A 158 -3.94 -20.80 -12.72
CA PRO A 158 -2.59 -21.36 -12.75
C PRO A 158 -2.36 -22.59 -11.87
N LEU A 159 -2.87 -22.58 -10.65
CA LEU A 159 -2.65 -23.66 -9.69
C LEU A 159 -3.38 -24.93 -10.10
N VAL A 160 -4.60 -24.78 -10.62
CA VAL A 160 -5.37 -25.89 -11.19
C VAL A 160 -4.66 -26.45 -12.42
N LEU A 161 -4.11 -25.59 -13.29
CA LEU A 161 -3.32 -26.03 -14.45
C LEU A 161 -2.04 -26.79 -14.03
N LEU A 162 -1.32 -26.30 -13.02
CA LEU A 162 -0.16 -26.97 -12.47
C LEU A 162 -0.55 -28.36 -11.92
N PHE A 163 -1.61 -28.41 -11.12
CA PHE A 163 -2.09 -29.66 -10.55
C PHE A 163 -2.53 -30.66 -11.63
N ALA A 164 -3.23 -30.20 -12.66
CA ALA A 164 -3.66 -31.02 -13.80
C ALA A 164 -2.46 -31.53 -14.63
N SER A 165 -1.40 -30.74 -14.78
CA SER A 165 -0.13 -31.17 -15.39
C SER A 165 0.59 -32.23 -14.54
N CYS A 166 0.65 -32.05 -13.21
CA CYS A 166 1.25 -33.01 -12.29
C CYS A 166 0.49 -34.35 -12.25
N LYS A 167 -0.84 -34.33 -12.38
CA LYS A 167 -1.68 -35.52 -12.46
C LYS A 167 -1.67 -36.21 -13.84
N SER A 168 -0.83 -35.74 -14.76
CA SER A 168 -0.76 -36.22 -16.15
C SER A 168 -2.09 -36.16 -16.90
N THR A 169 -3.02 -35.33 -16.43
CA THR A 169 -4.32 -35.07 -17.09
C THR A 169 -4.12 -34.20 -18.32
N LEU A 170 -3.14 -33.27 -18.26
CA LEU A 170 -2.72 -32.46 -19.39
C LEU A 170 -1.49 -33.07 -20.05
N GLN A 171 -1.62 -33.42 -21.32
CA GLN A 171 -0.50 -33.85 -22.17
C GLN A 171 -0.25 -32.80 -23.26
N PRO A 172 1.01 -32.59 -23.68
CA PRO A 172 2.25 -33.13 -23.14
C PRO A 172 2.64 -32.56 -21.77
N HIS A 173 3.46 -33.32 -21.02
CA HIS A 173 3.91 -32.95 -19.67
C HIS A 173 4.86 -31.75 -19.71
N LEU A 174 4.55 -30.72 -18.92
CA LEU A 174 5.42 -29.56 -18.72
C LEU A 174 6.20 -29.75 -17.42
N PRO A 175 7.56 -29.76 -17.46
CA PRO A 175 8.35 -29.88 -16.24
C PRO A 175 8.13 -28.65 -15.34
N PHE A 176 8.22 -28.87 -14.03
CA PHE A 176 7.95 -27.85 -13.01
C PHE A 176 8.77 -26.57 -13.21
N ASN A 177 10.04 -26.69 -13.59
CA ASN A 177 10.91 -25.53 -13.82
C ASN A 177 10.38 -24.65 -14.96
N SER A 178 9.93 -25.24 -16.07
CA SER A 178 9.32 -24.48 -17.18
C SER A 178 8.02 -23.82 -16.73
N PHE A 179 7.22 -24.47 -15.90
CA PHE A 179 6.02 -23.84 -15.33
C PHE A 179 6.38 -22.63 -14.45
N MET A 180 7.38 -22.77 -13.57
CA MET A 180 7.86 -21.69 -12.70
C MET A 180 8.46 -20.53 -13.48
N VAL A 181 9.17 -20.80 -14.58
CA VAL A 181 9.64 -19.77 -15.51
C VAL A 181 8.49 -18.95 -16.08
N LEU A 182 7.42 -19.62 -16.52
CA LEU A 182 6.32 -18.96 -17.21
C LEU A 182 5.38 -18.24 -16.23
N LEU A 183 4.99 -18.88 -15.14
CA LEU A 183 3.93 -18.40 -14.23
C LEU A 183 4.40 -18.07 -12.82
N GLY A 184 5.61 -18.47 -12.42
CA GLY A 184 6.15 -18.15 -11.10
C GLY A 184 6.19 -16.65 -10.84
N PRO A 185 6.75 -15.83 -11.75
CA PRO A 185 6.74 -14.38 -11.56
C PRO A 185 5.32 -13.80 -11.55
N TYR A 186 4.41 -14.32 -12.39
CA TYR A 186 3.01 -13.92 -12.41
C TYR A 186 2.30 -14.16 -11.07
N LEU A 187 2.48 -15.35 -10.48
CA LEU A 187 1.89 -15.71 -9.19
C LEU A 187 2.45 -14.86 -8.06
N LEU A 188 3.75 -14.59 -8.10
CA LEU A 188 4.41 -13.71 -7.14
C LEU A 188 3.86 -12.29 -7.21
N LEU A 189 3.77 -11.72 -8.41
CA LEU A 189 3.22 -10.37 -8.61
C LEU A 189 1.76 -10.27 -8.15
N LEU A 190 0.94 -11.27 -8.47
CA LEU A 190 -0.45 -11.33 -8.05
C LEU A 190 -0.57 -11.40 -6.51
N SER A 191 0.31 -12.14 -5.85
CA SER A 191 0.39 -12.21 -4.39
C SER A 191 0.76 -10.86 -3.78
N ILE A 192 1.78 -10.19 -4.33
CA ILE A 192 2.20 -8.86 -3.89
C ILE A 192 1.07 -7.85 -4.12
N GLN A 193 0.38 -7.87 -5.26
CA GLN A 193 -0.76 -6.99 -5.51
C GLN A 193 -1.86 -7.19 -4.46
N MET A 194 -2.27 -8.44 -4.17
CA MET A 194 -3.30 -8.70 -3.17
C MET A 194 -2.90 -8.16 -1.79
N LEU A 195 -1.63 -8.32 -1.40
CA LEU A 195 -1.12 -7.80 -0.15
C LEU A 195 -1.11 -6.26 -0.15
N THR A 196 -0.61 -5.63 -1.20
CA THR A 196 -0.58 -4.17 -1.33
C THR A 196 -1.98 -3.58 -1.30
N GLU A 197 -2.94 -4.19 -1.99
CA GLU A 197 -4.33 -3.73 -1.95
C GLU A 197 -4.96 -3.89 -0.58
N MET A 198 -4.78 -5.05 0.07
CA MET A 198 -5.25 -5.27 1.44
C MET A 198 -4.67 -4.22 2.39
N LEU A 199 -3.39 -3.87 2.20
CA LEU A 199 -2.72 -2.82 2.96
C LEU A 199 -3.35 -1.45 2.66
N THR A 200 -3.51 -1.06 1.40
CA THR A 200 -4.16 0.22 1.05
C THR A 200 -5.56 0.34 1.64
N TRP A 201 -6.30 -0.76 1.75
CA TRP A 201 -7.62 -0.78 2.35
C TRP A 201 -7.59 -0.66 3.87
N HIS A 202 -6.63 -1.34 4.51
CA HIS A 202 -6.44 -1.29 5.95
C HIS A 202 -6.06 0.13 6.40
N TRP A 203 -5.12 0.77 5.70
CA TRP A 203 -4.64 2.12 6.00
C TRP A 203 -5.49 3.25 5.38
N ARG A 204 -6.61 2.90 4.73
CA ARG A 204 -7.51 3.82 4.00
C ARG A 204 -6.74 4.81 3.10
N SER A 205 -5.74 4.30 2.39
CA SER A 205 -4.90 5.10 1.53
C SER A 205 -5.69 5.66 0.34
N PRO A 206 -5.48 6.93 -0.07
CA PRO A 206 -6.10 7.52 -1.27
C PRO A 206 -5.69 6.83 -2.57
N VAL A 207 -4.62 6.02 -2.59
CA VAL A 207 -4.13 5.35 -3.81
C VAL A 207 -4.79 3.99 -4.10
N TRP A 208 -5.86 3.65 -3.39
CA TRP A 208 -6.55 2.36 -3.51
C TRP A 208 -7.02 2.02 -4.93
N LEU A 209 -7.30 3.02 -5.79
CA LEU A 209 -7.63 2.82 -7.21
C LEU A 209 -6.39 2.73 -8.11
N VAL A 210 -5.30 3.38 -7.72
CA VAL A 210 -4.09 3.48 -8.54
C VAL A 210 -3.26 2.20 -8.42
N ALA A 211 -3.17 1.64 -7.21
CA ALA A 211 -2.45 0.39 -6.96
C ALA A 211 -2.84 -0.75 -7.91
N PRO A 212 -4.13 -1.14 -8.04
CA PRO A 212 -4.52 -2.21 -8.95
C PRO A 212 -4.20 -1.89 -10.40
N VAL A 213 -4.39 -0.65 -10.86
CA VAL A 213 -4.09 -0.26 -12.26
C VAL A 213 -2.61 -0.44 -12.59
N VAL A 214 -1.71 -0.01 -11.69
CA VAL A 214 -0.26 -0.15 -11.89
C VAL A 214 0.15 -1.62 -11.97
N TYR A 215 -0.33 -2.44 -11.04
CA TYR A 215 0.02 -3.87 -11.01
C TYR A 215 -0.63 -4.67 -12.13
N GLU A 216 -1.88 -4.38 -12.49
CA GLU A 216 -2.58 -5.03 -13.60
C GLU A 216 -1.92 -4.69 -14.94
N GLY A 217 -1.51 -3.43 -15.15
CA GLY A 217 -0.76 -3.02 -16.34
C GLY A 217 0.56 -3.78 -16.49
N TYR A 218 1.33 -3.88 -15.40
CA TYR A 218 2.59 -4.63 -15.41
C TYR A 218 2.38 -6.13 -15.57
N ARG A 219 1.31 -6.70 -14.98
CA ARG A 219 0.95 -8.11 -15.14
C ARG A 219 0.69 -8.48 -16.60
N VAL A 220 0.03 -7.61 -17.37
CA VAL A 220 -0.17 -7.85 -18.80
C VAL A 220 1.18 -7.94 -19.52
N LEU A 221 2.12 -7.04 -19.23
CA LEU A 221 3.48 -7.11 -19.78
C LEU A 221 4.20 -8.40 -19.38
N GLN A 222 4.07 -8.80 -18.13
CA GLN A 222 4.66 -10.02 -17.59
C GLN A 222 4.12 -11.28 -18.26
N LEU A 223 2.81 -11.33 -18.53
CA LEU A 223 2.18 -12.44 -19.25
C LEU A 223 2.57 -12.45 -20.74
N MET A 224 2.67 -11.29 -21.38
CA MET A 224 3.16 -11.18 -22.76
C MET A 224 4.61 -11.68 -22.87
N ARG A 225 5.47 -11.32 -21.91
CA ARG A 225 6.83 -11.88 -21.78
C ARG A 225 6.77 -13.40 -21.59
N GLY A 226 5.86 -13.89 -20.76
CA GLY A 226 5.61 -15.32 -20.57
C GLY A 226 5.23 -16.04 -21.87
N ILE A 227 4.40 -15.45 -22.73
CA ILE A 227 4.07 -16.02 -24.05
C ILE A 227 5.31 -16.10 -24.95
N SER A 228 6.14 -15.07 -24.98
CA SER A 228 7.39 -15.09 -25.75
C SER A 228 8.33 -16.20 -25.27
N LEU A 229 8.53 -16.30 -23.95
CA LEU A 229 9.35 -17.35 -23.33
C LEU A 229 8.77 -18.76 -23.57
N ALA A 230 7.45 -18.89 -23.63
CA ALA A 230 6.80 -20.16 -23.95
C ALA A 230 7.19 -20.67 -25.34
N GLY A 231 7.38 -19.77 -26.31
CA GLY A 231 7.92 -20.11 -27.63
C GLY A 231 9.38 -20.57 -27.56
N GLU A 232 10.21 -19.87 -26.80
CA GLU A 232 11.65 -20.20 -26.65
C GLU A 232 11.87 -21.57 -25.99
N ILE A 233 11.08 -21.93 -24.98
CA ILE A 233 11.20 -23.21 -24.28
C ILE A 233 10.34 -24.33 -24.89
N SER A 234 9.72 -24.08 -26.05
CA SER A 234 8.83 -25.04 -26.74
C SER A 234 7.72 -25.60 -25.84
N ALA A 235 7.04 -24.71 -25.11
CA ALA A 235 5.97 -25.10 -24.20
C ALA A 235 4.78 -25.73 -24.95
N PRO A 236 4.01 -26.64 -24.31
CA PRO A 236 2.82 -27.24 -24.89
C PRO A 236 1.78 -26.22 -25.34
N ALA A 237 0.98 -26.55 -26.37
CA ALA A 237 -0.09 -25.68 -26.87
C ALA A 237 -1.08 -25.28 -25.76
N TRP A 238 -1.53 -26.24 -24.94
CA TRP A 238 -2.43 -25.95 -23.82
C TRP A 238 -1.89 -24.88 -22.86
N MET A 239 -0.57 -24.79 -22.70
CA MET A 239 0.09 -23.80 -21.86
C MET A 239 0.05 -22.41 -22.50
N VAL A 240 0.33 -22.33 -23.80
CA VAL A 240 0.30 -21.08 -24.58
C VAL A 240 -1.12 -20.53 -24.66
N GLU A 241 -2.12 -21.36 -24.95
CA GLU A 241 -3.52 -20.97 -24.94
C GLU A 241 -3.99 -20.52 -23.56
N SER A 242 -3.53 -21.17 -22.48
CA SER A 242 -3.83 -20.75 -21.11
C SER A 242 -3.24 -19.36 -20.80
N LEU A 243 -1.99 -19.11 -21.19
CA LEU A 243 -1.34 -17.80 -21.06
C LEU A 243 -2.11 -16.72 -21.82
N ARG A 244 -2.51 -16.99 -23.07
CA ARG A 244 -3.33 -16.09 -23.88
C ARG A 244 -4.68 -15.80 -23.22
N GLY A 245 -5.34 -16.82 -22.70
CA GLY A 245 -6.58 -16.67 -21.94
C GLY A 245 -6.41 -15.78 -20.71
N LEU A 246 -5.30 -15.95 -19.96
CA LEU A 246 -4.94 -15.08 -18.84
C LEU A 246 -4.71 -13.63 -19.30
N VAL A 247 -3.99 -13.41 -20.39
CA VAL A 247 -3.78 -12.06 -20.95
C VAL A 247 -5.12 -11.40 -21.27
N THR A 248 -6.00 -12.09 -22.01
CA THR A 248 -7.32 -11.56 -22.36
C THR A 248 -8.16 -11.25 -21.12
N TRP A 249 -8.15 -12.15 -20.12
CA TRP A 249 -8.80 -11.93 -18.84
C TRP A 249 -8.31 -10.65 -18.15
N TRP A 250 -7.00 -10.47 -18.04
CA TRP A 250 -6.44 -9.31 -17.34
C TRP A 250 -6.58 -8.00 -18.11
N ILE A 251 -6.57 -8.02 -19.45
CA ILE A 251 -6.92 -6.85 -20.27
C ILE A 251 -8.36 -6.41 -19.99
N LEU A 252 -9.30 -7.36 -19.91
CA LEU A 252 -10.68 -7.05 -19.57
C LEU A 252 -10.80 -6.42 -18.17
N ILE A 253 -10.15 -7.01 -17.17
CA ILE A 253 -10.15 -6.49 -15.80
C ILE A 253 -9.54 -5.07 -15.76
N LEU A 254 -8.40 -4.85 -16.42
CA LEU A 254 -7.77 -3.54 -16.52
C LEU A 254 -8.70 -2.50 -17.16
N GLY A 255 -9.40 -2.86 -18.24
CA GLY A 255 -10.41 -1.99 -18.86
C GLY A 255 -11.53 -1.61 -17.89
N ILE A 256 -12.02 -2.56 -17.09
CA ILE A 256 -13.02 -2.30 -16.05
C ILE A 256 -12.47 -1.36 -14.98
N GLN A 257 -11.22 -1.52 -14.54
CA GLN A 257 -10.61 -0.60 -13.57
C GLN A 257 -10.46 0.81 -14.11
N LEU A 258 -9.97 0.96 -15.34
CA LEU A 258 -9.82 2.27 -15.97
C LEU A 258 -11.17 2.99 -16.09
N MET A 259 -12.24 2.26 -16.46
CA MET A 259 -13.59 2.82 -16.48
C MET A 259 -14.06 3.28 -15.11
N ARG A 260 -13.74 2.53 -14.03
CA ARG A 260 -14.06 2.92 -12.65
C ARG A 260 -13.29 4.16 -12.21
N VAL A 261 -12.01 4.25 -12.55
CA VAL A 261 -11.17 5.43 -12.28
C VAL A 261 -11.76 6.65 -12.97
N ALA A 262 -12.10 6.54 -14.26
CA ALA A 262 -12.71 7.62 -15.03
C ALA A 262 -14.06 8.05 -14.45
N TRP A 263 -14.91 7.10 -14.08
CA TRP A 263 -16.21 7.37 -13.45
C TRP A 263 -16.06 8.14 -12.14
N LEU A 264 -15.17 7.69 -11.25
CA LEU A 264 -14.95 8.31 -9.94
C LEU A 264 -14.28 9.68 -10.05
N ALA A 265 -13.36 9.87 -11.00
CA ALA A 265 -12.77 11.17 -11.29
C ALA A 265 -13.78 12.19 -11.87
N GLY A 266 -14.82 11.71 -12.56
CA GLY A 266 -15.87 12.56 -13.15
C GLY A 266 -16.96 13.04 -12.19
N LEU A 267 -17.16 12.37 -11.04
CA LEU A 267 -18.18 12.74 -10.04
C LEU A 267 -18.11 14.20 -9.51
N PRO A 268 -16.94 14.77 -9.15
CA PRO A 268 -16.88 16.14 -8.63
C PRO A 268 -17.31 17.24 -9.63
N TYR A 269 -17.29 16.96 -10.94
CA TYR A 269 -17.76 17.91 -11.95
C TYR A 269 -19.29 17.96 -12.06
N ARG A 270 -20.00 16.90 -11.65
CA ARG A 270 -21.46 16.79 -11.79
C ARG A 270 -22.25 17.38 -10.61
N SER A 271 -21.59 17.61 -9.48
CA SER A 271 -22.20 18.20 -8.27
C SER A 271 -22.23 19.74 -8.27
N LYS A 272 -21.68 20.39 -9.30
CA LYS A 272 -21.58 21.87 -9.40
C LYS A 272 -22.37 22.45 -10.58
N SER A 273 -23.23 21.67 -11.22
CA SER A 273 -24.20 22.11 -12.25
C SER A 273 -25.62 21.87 -11.75
#